data_AF-A0A976KQ72-F1
#
_entry.id   AF-A0A976KQ72-F1
#
_cell.length_a   1.000
_cell.length_b   1.000
_cell.length_c   1.000
_cell.angle_alpha   90.00
_cell.angle_beta   90.00
_cell.angle_gamma   90.00
#
_symmetry.space_group_name_H-M   'P 1'
#
loop_
_entity.id
_entity.type
_entity.pdbx_description
1 polymer ?
#
loop_
_entity_poly.entity_id
_entity_poly.type
_entity_poly.pdbx_seq_one_letter_code
_entity_poly.pdbx_strand_id
1 'polypeptide(L)' 'MTSQDSDKARSQSFFSVLWSVLASMFGVQSNRRREEDFTHGKPSHYIIIGLLVTLVFVLTVWAVVQVVMKVAGV' A
#
# COMPACT_ATOMS: atom_id res chain seq x y z
N MET A 1 8.46 27.23 31.70
CA MET A 1 8.76 27.03 30.26
C MET A 1 7.75 26.06 29.68
N THR A 2 7.13 26.47 28.59
CA THR A 2 6.06 25.80 27.82
C THR A 2 6.58 24.63 27.00
N SER A 3 5.84 23.51 26.99
CA SER A 3 5.50 22.74 25.79
C SER A 3 4.34 21.81 26.16
N GLN A 4 3.16 22.40 26.11
CA GLN A 4 1.86 21.74 26.11
C GLN A 4 1.71 21.04 24.76
N ASP A 5 1.84 19.72 24.71
CA ASP A 5 1.35 18.94 23.56
C ASP A 5 -0.08 18.48 23.89
N SER A 6 -1.01 19.39 23.65
CA SER A 6 -2.44 19.14 23.65
C SER A 6 -2.89 19.14 22.20
N ASP A 7 -2.92 17.98 21.55
CA ASP A 7 -3.64 17.81 20.30
C ASP A 7 -4.59 16.61 20.34
N LYS A 8 -5.72 16.92 20.97
CA LYS A 8 -7.09 16.67 20.51
C LYS A 8 -7.32 15.40 19.68
N ALA A 9 -8.22 14.57 20.20
CA ALA A 9 -9.15 13.75 19.43
C ALA A 9 -9.87 14.59 18.35
N ARG A 10 -9.18 14.86 17.24
CA ARG A 10 -9.75 15.39 16.01
C ARG A 10 -10.28 14.17 15.29
N SER A 11 -11.55 14.20 14.88
CA SER A 11 -12.10 13.20 13.97
C SER A 11 -11.05 12.95 12.89
N GLN A 12 -10.58 11.70 12.78
CA GLN A 12 -9.55 11.36 11.81
C GLN A 12 -10.03 11.85 10.46
N SER A 13 -9.38 12.90 9.95
CA SER A 13 -9.72 13.46 8.65
C SER A 13 -9.72 12.31 7.66
N PHE A 14 -10.70 12.27 6.75
CA PHE A 14 -10.73 11.28 5.67
C PHE A 14 -9.36 11.18 4.98
N PHE A 15 -8.65 12.30 4.90
CA PHE A 15 -7.30 12.42 4.38
C PHE A 15 -6.23 11.67 5.21
N SER A 16 -6.35 11.63 6.55
CA SER A 16 -5.45 10.91 7.45
C SER A 16 -5.64 9.39 7.34
N VAL A 17 -6.90 8.95 7.24
CA VAL A 17 -7.22 7.53 7.02
C VAL A 17 -6.75 7.09 5.63
N LEU A 18 -6.97 7.90 4.60
CA LEU A 18 -6.44 7.67 3.25
C LEU A 18 -4.91 7.57 3.27
N TRP A 19 -4.23 8.46 3.99
CA TRP A 19 -2.77 8.44 4.10
C TRP A 19 -2.24 7.21 4.85
N SER A 20 -2.95 6.77 5.89
CA SER A 20 -2.63 5.55 6.64
C SER A 20 -2.83 4.27 5.81
N VAL A 21 -3.91 4.22 5.02
CA VAL A 21 -4.19 3.12 4.08
C VAL A 21 -3.15 3.08 2.95
N LEU A 22 -2.74 4.24 2.42
CA LEU A 22 -1.70 4.33 1.41
C LEU A 22 -0.32 3.90 1.95
N ALA A 23 0.03 4.27 3.19
CA ALA A 23 1.28 3.85 3.82
C ALA A 23 1.32 2.34 4.11
N SER A 24 0.18 1.72 4.41
CA SER A 24 0.07 0.28 4.66
C SER A 24 0.03 -0.56 3.37
N MET A 25 -0.44 0.01 2.25
CA MET A 25 -0.32 -0.61 0.92
C MET A 25 1.11 -0.56 0.35
N PHE A 26 1.98 0.31 0.86
CA PHE A 26 3.33 0.52 0.33
C PHE A 26 4.40 -0.47 0.84
N GLY A 27 4.04 -1.44 1.68
CA GLY A 27 4.93 -2.56 2.01
C GLY A 27 6.01 -2.25 3.05
N VAL A 28 5.63 -1.65 4.20
CA VAL A 28 6.49 -1.59 5.40
C VAL A 28 6.64 -2.98 6.00
N GLN A 29 7.43 -3.81 5.31
CA GLN A 29 7.91 -5.08 5.82
C GLN A 29 9.16 -4.81 6.63
N SER A 30 9.04 -5.01 7.96
CA SER A 30 10.13 -4.96 8.94
C SER A 30 11.41 -5.61 8.40
N ASN A 31 12.55 -4.92 8.55
CA ASN A 31 13.88 -5.37 8.11
C ASN A 31 14.23 -6.81 8.54
N ARG A 32 13.71 -7.27 9.68
CA ARG A 32 13.96 -8.61 10.21
C ARG A 32 13.41 -9.73 9.32
N ARG A 33 12.27 -9.51 8.65
CA ARG A 33 11.75 -10.47 7.66
C ARG A 33 12.56 -10.45 6.37
N ARG A 34 13.06 -9.28 5.96
CA ARG A 34 13.98 -9.16 4.82
C ARG A 34 15.29 -9.90 5.09
N GLU A 35 15.89 -9.75 6.26
CA GLU A 35 17.15 -10.44 6.60
C GLU A 35 16.98 -11.96 6.53
N GLU A 36 15.92 -12.54 7.09
CA GLU A 36 15.67 -13.98 6.97
C GLU A 36 15.42 -14.42 5.50
N ASP A 37 14.63 -13.63 4.76
CA ASP A 37 14.30 -13.85 3.35
C ASP A 37 15.52 -13.75 2.41
N PHE A 38 16.48 -12.87 2.71
CA PHE A 38 17.72 -12.69 1.94
C PHE A 38 18.85 -13.62 2.38
N THR A 39 18.81 -14.12 3.62
CA THR A 39 19.84 -15.05 4.14
C THR A 39 19.54 -16.50 3.76
N HIS A 40 18.26 -16.89 3.68
CA HIS A 40 17.85 -18.27 3.38
C HIS A 40 17.09 -18.43 2.05
N GLY A 41 16.54 -17.35 1.49
CA GLY A 41 15.76 -17.37 0.26
C GLY A 41 16.53 -16.91 -0.99
N LYS A 42 16.15 -17.41 -2.17
CA LYS A 42 16.70 -16.95 -3.45
C LYS A 42 16.03 -15.63 -3.86
N PRO A 43 16.78 -14.53 -4.11
CA PRO A 43 16.22 -13.24 -4.53
C PRO A 43 15.28 -13.32 -5.74
N SER A 44 15.52 -14.26 -6.66
CA SER A 44 14.70 -14.47 -7.85
C SER A 44 13.23 -14.78 -7.53
N HIS A 45 12.93 -15.48 -6.43
CA HIS A 45 11.56 -15.81 -6.06
C HIS A 45 10.76 -14.57 -5.68
N TYR A 46 11.37 -13.67 -4.91
CA TYR A 46 10.76 -12.40 -4.50
C TYR A 46 10.49 -11.47 -5.69
N ILE A 47 11.40 -11.45 -6.67
CA ILE A 47 11.21 -10.68 -7.90
C ILE A 47 10.02 -11.22 -8.71
N ILE A 48 9.93 -12.54 -8.89
CA ILE A 48 8.83 -13.17 -9.64
C ILE A 48 7.49 -12.90 -8.96
N ILE A 49 7.42 -13.08 -7.64
CA ILE A 49 6.19 -12.83 -6.87
C ILE A 49 5.82 -11.34 -6.93
N GLY A 50 6.79 -10.44 -6.75
CA GLY A 50 6.58 -9.01 -6.86
C GLY A 50 6.03 -8.61 -8.24
N LEU A 51 6.63 -9.14 -9.31
CA LEU A 51 6.17 -8.89 -10.68
C LEU A 51 4.73 -9.38 -10.91
N LEU A 52 4.40 -10.57 -10.40
CA LEU A 52 3.07 -11.15 -10.52
C LEU A 52 2.03 -10.29 -9.79
N VAL A 53 2.33 -9.87 -8.56
CA VAL A 53 1.46 -8.99 -7.77
C VAL A 53 1.28 -7.63 -8.46
N THR A 54 2.35 -7.03 -8.99
CA THR A 54 2.26 -5.79 -9.77
C THR A 54 1.37 -5.95 -11.00
N LEU A 55 1.50 -7.07 -11.71
CA LEU A 55 0.72 -7.33 -12.92
C LEU A 55 -0.78 -7.49 -12.59
N VAL A 56 -1.10 -8.23 -11.52
CA VAL A 56 -2.48 -8.32 -11.00
C VAL A 56 -3.02 -6.95 -10.63
N PHE A 57 -2.25 -6.13 -9.93
CA PHE A 57 -2.65 -4.77 -9.53
C PHE A 57 -3.00 -3.90 -10.75
N VAL A 58 -2.16 -3.91 -11.78
CA VAL A 58 -2.41 -3.17 -13.03
C VAL A 58 -3.70 -3.63 -13.69
N LEU A 59 -3.94 -4.95 -13.78
CA LEU A 59 -5.16 -5.51 -14.33
C LEU A 59 -6.40 -5.12 -13.52
N THR A 60 -6.30 -5.10 -12.18
CA THR A 60 -7.38 -4.64 -11.31
C THR A 60 -7.74 -3.18 -11.59
N VAL A 61 -6.74 -2.27 -11.66
CA VAL A 61 -6.98 -0.86 -11.98
C VAL A 61 -7.61 -0.72 -13.36
N TRP A 62 -7.08 -1.43 -14.36
CA TRP A 62 -7.64 -1.43 -15.71
C TRP A 62 -9.09 -1.91 -15.74
N ALA A 63 -9.42 -3.00 -15.04
CA ALA A 63 -10.78 -3.52 -14.96
C ALA A 63 -11.74 -2.52 -14.29
N VAL A 64 -11.31 -1.85 -13.22
CA VAL A 64 -12.09 -0.79 -12.57
C VAL A 64 -12.37 0.34 -13.55
N VAL A 65 -11.36 0.81 -14.29
CA VAL A 65 -11.53 1.85 -15.32
C VAL A 65 -12.56 1.42 -16.36
N GLN A 66 -12.50 0.18 -16.84
CA GLN A 66 -13.47 -0.33 -17.80
C GLN A 66 -14.90 -0.36 -17.24
N VAL A 67 -15.08 -0.76 -15.98
CA VAL A 67 -16.39 -0.71 -15.32
C VAL A 67 -16.89 0.72 -15.21
N VAL A 68 -16.03 1.65 -14.79
CA VAL A 68 -16.37 3.06 -14.66
C VAL A 68 -16.77 3.66 -16.01
N MET A 69 -16.03 3.37 -17.08
CA MET A 69 -16.37 3.86 -18.43
C MET A 69 -17.73 3.33 -18.90
N LYS A 70 -18.00 2.03 -18.70
CA LYS A 70 -19.31 1.43 -19.01
C LYS A 70 -20.46 2.04 -18.22
N VAL A 71 -20.24 2.35 -16.94
CA VAL A 71 -21.24 2.98 -16.08
C VAL A 71 -21.44 4.46 -16.44
N ALA A 72 -20.37 5.15 -16.85
CA ALA A 72 -20.41 6.55 -17.29
C ALA A 72 -21.09 6.73 -18.67
N GLY A 73 -21.35 5.65 -19.39
CA GLY A 73 -22.09 5.67 -20.67
C GLY A 73 -21.29 6.22 -21.85
N VAL A 74 -19.95 6.22 -21.76
CA VAL A 74 -19.02 6.49 -22.88
C VAL A 74 -18.72 5.21 -23.66
#